data_AF-A0A7W0KM12-F1
#
_entry.id   AF-A0A7W0KM12-F1
#
_cell.length_a   1.000
_cell.length_b   1.000
_cell.length_c   1.000
_cell.angle_alpha   90.00
_cell.angle_beta   90.00
_cell.angle_gamma   90.00
#
_symmetry.space_group_name_H-M   'P 1'
#
loop_
_entity.id
_entity.type
_entity.pdbx_description
1 polymer ?
#
loop_
_entity_poly.entity_id
_entity_poly.type
_entity_poly.pdbx_seq_one_letter_code
_entity_poly.pdbx_strand_id
1 'polypeptide(L)'
;MRELAIPTLVSVRQSDTLTDSIFAHAQQAPRKVLFGVRRGLAWEDVTAAQFARDVEAVAKGLLASGVNHGDRIALMSKTRYEWTLVDYAIWAAGAVTVPIYETSSVEQVQWILADSGATAIVVESERHEELVQSVRE
;
A
#
# COMPACT_ATOMS: atom_id res chain seq x y z
N MET A 1 -8.92 31.80 -22.44
CA MET A 1 -8.09 31.18 -21.38
C MET A 1 -6.66 31.15 -21.91
N ARG A 2 -5.68 31.66 -21.14
CA ARG A 2 -4.28 31.80 -21.60
C ARG A 2 -3.47 30.69 -20.94
N GLU A 3 -3.06 29.71 -21.71
CA GLU A 3 -2.28 28.56 -21.23
C GLU A 3 -0.79 28.94 -21.20
N LEU A 4 -0.11 28.60 -20.12
CA LEU A 4 1.32 28.80 -19.94
C LEU A 4 1.93 27.42 -19.66
N ALA A 5 2.91 27.02 -20.47
CA ALA A 5 3.69 25.81 -20.26
C ALA A 5 5.14 26.19 -19.91
N ILE A 6 5.73 25.48 -18.94
CA ILE A 6 7.14 25.60 -18.56
C ILE A 6 7.92 24.37 -19.01
N PRO A 7 9.24 24.48 -19.27
CA PRO A 7 10.06 23.33 -19.62
C PRO A 7 10.04 22.27 -18.52
N THR A 8 10.04 21.00 -18.93
CA THR A 8 10.13 19.85 -18.03
C THR A 8 11.45 19.88 -17.27
N LEU A 9 11.41 19.98 -15.94
CA LEU A 9 12.60 20.05 -15.08
C LEU A 9 13.21 18.67 -14.76
N VAL A 10 12.42 17.60 -14.87
CA VAL A 10 12.82 16.23 -14.54
C VAL A 10 12.21 15.26 -15.56
N SER A 11 13.01 14.34 -16.09
CA SER A 11 12.53 13.24 -16.94
C SER A 11 12.23 12.00 -16.10
N VAL A 12 11.03 11.44 -16.23
CA VAL A 12 10.65 10.13 -15.67
C VAL A 12 10.75 9.10 -16.80
N ARG A 13 11.49 8.02 -16.57
CA ARG A 13 11.63 6.93 -17.54
C ARG A 13 10.36 6.07 -17.51
N GLN A 14 10.03 5.43 -18.63
CA GLN A 14 8.90 4.50 -18.68
C GLN A 14 9.05 3.29 -17.75
N SER A 15 10.28 2.96 -17.36
CA SER A 15 10.59 1.89 -16.42
C SER A 15 10.54 2.33 -14.95
N ASP A 16 10.44 3.65 -14.67
CA ASP A 16 10.46 4.13 -13.30
C ASP A 16 9.11 3.82 -12.63
N THR A 17 9.17 3.28 -11.43
CA THR A 17 8.00 2.96 -10.62
C THR A 17 8.06 3.69 -9.28
N LEU A 18 6.92 3.86 -8.62
CA LEU A 18 6.89 4.50 -7.29
C LEU A 18 7.69 3.69 -6.25
N THR A 19 7.79 2.36 -6.43
CA THR A 19 8.55 1.49 -5.52
C THR A 19 10.06 1.63 -5.68
N ASP A 20 10.58 2.14 -6.81
CA ASP A 20 12.01 2.37 -6.99
C ASP A 20 12.59 3.29 -5.90
N SER A 21 11.78 4.26 -5.45
CA SER A 21 12.19 5.23 -4.43
C SER A 21 12.58 4.58 -3.10
N ILE A 22 11.91 3.51 -2.68
CA ILE A 22 12.17 2.86 -1.40
C ILE A 22 13.46 2.02 -1.46
N PHE A 23 13.70 1.35 -2.59
CA PHE A 23 14.90 0.54 -2.80
C PHE A 23 16.13 1.42 -3.03
N ALA A 24 15.97 2.54 -3.75
CA ALA A 24 17.02 3.53 -3.91
C ALA A 24 17.42 4.14 -2.56
N HIS A 25 16.46 4.54 -1.72
CA HIS A 25 16.77 5.03 -0.37
C HIS A 25 17.45 3.98 0.51
N ALA A 26 17.03 2.73 0.44
CA ALA A 26 17.66 1.65 1.20
C ALA A 26 19.13 1.45 0.80
N GLN A 27 19.48 1.62 -0.48
CA GLN A 27 20.86 1.51 -0.95
C GLN A 27 21.69 2.76 -0.65
N GLN A 28 21.14 3.95 -0.91
CA GLN A 28 21.89 5.22 -0.83
C GLN A 28 21.98 5.78 0.59
N ALA A 29 20.94 5.58 1.39
CA ALA A 29 20.83 6.14 2.74
C ALA A 29 20.14 5.14 3.70
N PRO A 30 20.72 3.95 3.92
CA PRO A 30 20.07 2.85 4.66
C PRO A 30 19.62 3.22 6.07
N ARG A 31 20.33 4.15 6.73
CA ARG A 31 20.04 4.62 8.11
C ARG A 31 19.11 5.83 8.16
N LYS A 32 18.67 6.37 7.02
CA LYS A 32 17.69 7.48 6.99
C LYS A 32 16.39 6.98 7.60
N VAL A 33 15.91 7.67 8.63
CA VAL A 33 14.58 7.38 9.21
C VAL A 33 13.52 7.86 8.22
N LEU A 34 12.62 6.96 7.82
CA LEU A 34 11.51 7.26 6.92
C LEU A 34 10.19 7.40 7.67
N PHE A 35 10.00 6.62 8.74
CA PHE A 35 8.79 6.64 9.54
C PHE A 35 9.13 6.60 11.03
N GLY A 36 8.35 7.33 11.84
CA GLY A 36 8.23 7.04 13.26
C GLY A 36 6.95 6.22 13.46
N VAL A 37 7.05 5.08 14.14
CA VAL A 37 5.92 4.19 14.39
C VAL A 37 5.66 4.13 15.88
N ARG A 38 4.42 4.43 16.29
CA ARG A 38 4.03 4.36 17.69
C ARG A 38 3.75 2.92 18.09
N ARG A 39 4.53 2.37 19.02
CA ARG A 39 4.30 1.06 19.64
C ARG A 39 4.01 1.23 21.13
N GLY A 40 2.73 1.07 21.49
CA GLY A 40 2.24 1.39 22.82
C GLY A 40 2.45 2.87 23.17
N LEU A 41 3.29 3.12 24.17
CA LEU A 41 3.64 4.49 24.60
C LEU A 41 4.93 5.03 23.94
N ALA A 42 5.70 4.19 23.27
CA ALA A 42 6.98 4.57 22.65
C ALA A 42 6.82 4.87 21.15
N TRP A 43 7.73 5.69 20.63
CA TRP A 43 7.94 5.85 19.19
C TRP A 43 9.21 5.13 18.79
N GLU A 44 9.13 4.36 17.73
CA GLU A 44 10.25 3.61 17.16
C GLU A 44 10.52 4.09 15.73
N ASP A 45 11.78 4.33 15.42
CA ASP A 45 12.20 4.72 14.08
C ASP A 45 12.26 3.51 13.15
N VAL A 46 11.69 3.68 11.96
CA VAL A 46 11.86 2.76 10.83
C VAL A 46 12.76 3.42 9.81
N THR A 47 13.94 2.83 9.65
CA THR A 47 14.95 3.24 8.67
C THR A 47 14.58 2.80 7.25
N ALA A 48 15.17 3.43 6.24
CA ALA A 48 14.97 3.08 4.84
C ALA A 48 15.31 1.60 4.56
N ALA A 49 16.39 1.09 5.15
CA ALA A 49 16.75 -0.32 5.01
C ALA A 49 15.75 -1.27 5.70
N GLN A 50 15.15 -0.87 6.83
CA GLN A 50 14.09 -1.66 7.47
C GLN A 50 12.82 -1.66 6.62
N PHE A 51 12.36 -0.49 6.19
CA PHE A 51 11.14 -0.38 5.37
C PHE A 51 11.23 -1.20 4.08
N ALA A 52 12.34 -1.12 3.35
CA ALA A 52 12.51 -1.92 2.13
C ALA A 52 12.50 -3.43 2.40
N ARG A 53 13.09 -3.89 3.51
CA ARG A 53 13.03 -5.31 3.91
C ARG A 53 11.62 -5.74 4.29
N ASP A 54 10.90 -4.90 5.04
CA ASP A 54 9.54 -5.19 5.45
C ASP A 54 8.62 -5.28 4.21
N VAL A 55 8.74 -4.32 3.27
CA VAL A 55 8.00 -4.33 2.00
C VAL A 55 8.30 -5.59 1.21
N GLU A 56 9.57 -5.96 1.06
CA GLU A 56 9.97 -7.17 0.34
C GLU A 56 9.41 -8.45 1.00
N ALA A 57 9.41 -8.51 2.34
CA ALA A 57 8.87 -9.64 3.07
C ALA A 57 7.34 -9.79 2.89
N VAL A 58 6.59 -8.68 3.00
CA VAL A 58 5.13 -8.70 2.80
C VAL A 58 4.80 -9.01 1.34
N ALA A 59 5.51 -8.43 0.38
CA ALA A 59 5.29 -8.70 -1.05
C ALA A 59 5.50 -10.18 -1.38
N LYS A 60 6.57 -10.81 -0.85
CA LYS A 60 6.78 -12.26 -0.99
C LYS A 60 5.65 -13.07 -0.37
N GLY A 61 5.11 -12.64 0.78
CA GLY A 61 3.94 -13.25 1.41
C GLY A 61 2.68 -13.17 0.55
N LEU A 62 2.42 -12.02 -0.09
CA LEU A 62 1.30 -11.85 -1.03
C LEU A 62 1.44 -12.80 -2.23
N LEU A 63 2.63 -12.85 -2.86
CA LEU A 63 2.91 -13.77 -3.96
C LEU A 63 2.71 -15.24 -3.53
N ALA A 64 3.22 -15.61 -2.35
CA ALA A 64 3.05 -16.96 -1.79
C ALA A 64 1.58 -17.29 -1.46
N SER A 65 0.76 -16.28 -1.22
CA SER A 65 -0.69 -16.42 -0.99
C SER A 65 -1.50 -16.48 -2.29
N GLY A 66 -0.84 -16.43 -3.45
CA GLY A 66 -1.46 -16.56 -4.77
C GLY A 66 -1.79 -15.24 -5.46
N VAL A 67 -1.34 -14.09 -4.95
CA VAL A 67 -1.46 -12.81 -5.65
C VAL A 67 -0.55 -12.81 -6.88
N ASN A 68 -1.11 -12.43 -8.02
CA ASN A 68 -0.41 -12.36 -9.31
C ASN A 68 -0.23 -10.91 -9.77
N HIS A 69 0.66 -10.71 -10.73
CA HIS A 69 0.85 -9.42 -11.38
C HIS A 69 -0.47 -8.93 -12.01
N GLY A 70 -0.86 -7.69 -11.71
CA GLY A 70 -2.09 -7.07 -12.18
C GLY A 70 -3.33 -7.39 -11.35
N ASP A 71 -3.24 -8.30 -10.36
CA ASP A 71 -4.33 -8.51 -9.42
C ASP A 71 -4.65 -7.23 -8.66
N ARG A 72 -5.91 -7.06 -8.29
CA ARG A 72 -6.38 -5.92 -7.49
C ARG A 72 -6.60 -6.36 -6.07
N ILE A 73 -5.96 -5.69 -5.12
CA ILE A 73 -5.97 -6.06 -3.71
C ILE A 73 -6.59 -4.91 -2.93
N ALA A 74 -7.74 -5.16 -2.32
CA ALA A 74 -8.38 -4.17 -1.47
C ALA A 74 -7.61 -4.00 -0.15
N LEU A 75 -7.56 -2.78 0.36
CA LEU A 75 -6.89 -2.46 1.62
C LEU A 75 -7.77 -1.55 2.47
N MET A 76 -8.24 -2.08 3.61
CA MET A 76 -9.11 -1.38 4.56
C MET A 76 -8.47 -1.29 5.95
N SER A 77 -7.89 -0.12 6.26
CA SER A 77 -7.24 0.16 7.54
C SER A 77 -7.21 1.67 7.82
N LYS A 78 -7.06 2.03 9.09
CA LYS A 78 -6.78 3.39 9.56
C LYS A 78 -5.41 3.87 9.05
N THR A 79 -5.17 5.18 9.17
CA THR A 79 -3.87 5.77 8.90
C THR A 79 -2.82 5.26 9.89
N ARG A 80 -2.03 4.26 9.47
CA ARG A 80 -0.96 3.62 10.24
C ARG A 80 0.18 3.18 9.35
N TYR A 81 1.31 2.82 9.95
CA TYR A 81 2.49 2.34 9.22
C TYR A 81 2.16 1.14 8.33
N GLU A 82 1.39 0.19 8.84
CA GLU A 82 1.02 -1.03 8.14
C GLU A 82 0.19 -0.77 6.88
N TRP A 83 -0.61 0.30 6.84
CA TRP A 83 -1.33 0.69 5.62
C TRP A 83 -0.33 1.02 4.51
N THR A 84 0.64 1.90 4.79
CA THR A 84 1.68 2.29 3.82
C THR A 84 2.58 1.10 3.46
N LEU A 85 2.94 0.28 4.44
CA LEU A 85 3.74 -0.92 4.23
C LEU A 85 3.07 -1.90 3.26
N VAL A 86 1.79 -2.21 3.50
CA VAL A 86 1.03 -3.14 2.66
C VAL A 86 0.78 -2.55 1.26
N ASP A 87 0.49 -1.26 1.14
CA ASP A 87 0.32 -0.58 -0.15
C ASP A 87 1.59 -0.68 -1.03
N TYR A 88 2.77 -0.37 -0.46
CA TYR A 88 4.03 -0.57 -1.16
C TYR A 88 4.32 -2.03 -1.49
N ALA A 89 3.91 -2.96 -0.62
CA ALA A 89 4.08 -4.39 -0.86
C ALA A 89 3.18 -4.91 -1.99
N ILE A 90 1.94 -4.41 -2.10
CA ILE A 90 1.03 -4.70 -3.22
C ILE A 90 1.68 -4.23 -4.53
N TRP A 91 2.19 -2.98 -4.58
CA TRP A 91 2.88 -2.48 -5.76
C TRP A 91 4.16 -3.27 -6.06
N ALA A 92 4.94 -3.63 -5.05
CA ALA A 92 6.17 -4.41 -5.22
C ALA A 92 5.90 -5.85 -5.70
N ALA A 93 4.73 -6.41 -5.39
CA ALA A 93 4.25 -7.67 -5.94
C ALA A 93 3.73 -7.54 -7.39
N GLY A 94 3.68 -6.32 -7.95
CA GLY A 94 3.14 -6.03 -9.27
C GLY A 94 1.60 -5.99 -9.31
N ALA A 95 0.96 -5.91 -8.15
CA ALA A 95 -0.49 -5.81 -7.99
C ALA A 95 -0.93 -4.35 -7.81
N VAL A 96 -2.25 -4.12 -7.81
CA VAL A 96 -2.88 -2.80 -7.75
C VAL A 96 -3.68 -2.67 -6.47
N THR A 97 -3.42 -1.63 -5.69
CA THR A 97 -4.18 -1.36 -4.46
C THR A 97 -5.55 -0.77 -4.77
N VAL A 98 -6.59 -1.30 -4.12
CA VAL A 98 -7.93 -0.71 -4.06
C VAL A 98 -8.16 -0.17 -2.64
N PRO A 99 -7.93 1.12 -2.40
CA PRO A 99 -8.03 1.67 -1.05
C PRO A 99 -9.50 1.81 -0.61
N ILE A 100 -9.79 1.35 0.60
CA ILE A 100 -11.11 1.50 1.24
C ILE A 100 -10.92 2.21 2.59
N TYR A 101 -11.67 3.27 2.83
CA TYR A 101 -11.63 3.94 4.12
C TYR A 101 -12.22 3.04 5.21
N GLU A 102 -11.58 2.98 6.38
CA GLU A 102 -12.10 2.23 7.53
C GLU A 102 -13.46 2.74 8.02
N THR A 103 -13.79 3.99 7.72
CA THR A 103 -15.06 4.65 8.04
C THR A 103 -16.14 4.49 6.97
N SER A 104 -15.86 3.80 5.86
CA SER A 104 -16.85 3.56 4.81
C SER A 104 -18.05 2.78 5.33
N SER A 105 -19.25 3.14 4.86
CA SER A 105 -20.47 2.39 5.19
C SER A 105 -20.46 1.00 4.56
N VAL A 106 -21.32 0.10 5.05
CA VAL A 106 -21.48 -1.25 4.51
C VAL A 106 -21.77 -1.21 3.01
N GLU A 107 -22.67 -0.32 2.59
CA GLU A 107 -23.06 -0.15 1.18
C GLU A 107 -21.90 0.37 0.32
N GLN A 108 -21.08 1.27 0.87
CA GLN A 108 -19.88 1.76 0.18
C GLN A 108 -18.84 0.65 0.02
N VAL A 109 -18.59 -0.13 1.06
CA VAL A 109 -17.65 -1.26 1.00
C VAL A 109 -18.14 -2.30 0.01
N GLN A 110 -19.43 -2.66 0.05
CA GLN A 110 -20.03 -3.59 -0.91
C GLN A 110 -19.85 -3.10 -2.35
N TRP A 111 -20.19 -1.83 -2.61
CA TRP A 111 -20.09 -1.26 -3.95
C TRP A 111 -18.64 -1.25 -4.47
N ILE A 112 -17.68 -0.82 -3.64
CA ILE A 112 -16.26 -0.80 -4.03
C ILE A 112 -15.76 -2.21 -4.31
N LEU A 113 -16.06 -3.18 -3.45
CA LEU A 113 -15.59 -4.56 -3.63
C LEU A 113 -16.19 -5.21 -4.89
N ALA A 114 -17.49 -4.97 -5.15
CA ALA A 114 -18.17 -5.51 -6.31
C ALA A 114 -17.67 -4.92 -7.65
N ASP A 115 -17.40 -3.61 -7.70
CA ASP A 115 -17.01 -2.91 -8.93
C ASP A 115 -15.50 -2.97 -9.20
N SER A 116 -14.67 -2.93 -8.14
CA SER A 116 -13.22 -2.84 -8.29
C SER A 116 -12.57 -4.08 -8.89
N GLY A 117 -13.26 -5.22 -8.87
CA GLY A 117 -12.69 -6.50 -9.29
C GLY A 117 -11.50 -6.94 -8.45
N ALA A 118 -11.47 -6.56 -7.16
CA ALA A 118 -10.47 -7.01 -6.20
C ALA A 118 -10.55 -8.54 -6.02
N THR A 119 -9.40 -9.21 -6.00
CA THR A 119 -9.30 -10.68 -5.85
C THR A 119 -8.97 -11.10 -4.41
N ALA A 120 -8.48 -10.16 -3.60
CA ALA A 120 -8.26 -10.33 -2.17
C ALA A 120 -8.42 -9.00 -1.44
N ILE A 121 -8.51 -9.06 -0.11
CA ILE A 121 -8.57 -7.89 0.77
C ILE A 121 -7.69 -8.08 1.99
N VAL A 122 -6.98 -7.02 2.37
CA VAL A 122 -6.27 -6.90 3.65
C VAL A 122 -7.05 -5.95 4.55
N VAL A 123 -7.34 -6.40 5.78
CA VAL A 123 -8.08 -5.63 6.78
C VAL A 123 -7.28 -5.48 8.08
N GLU A 124 -7.49 -4.37 8.78
CA GLU A 124 -6.79 -4.08 10.04
C GLU A 124 -7.24 -4.92 11.25
N SER A 125 -8.53 -5.22 11.35
CA SER A 125 -9.14 -5.71 12.58
C SER A 125 -10.30 -6.67 12.30
N GLU A 126 -10.64 -7.48 13.30
CA GLU A 126 -11.78 -8.40 13.26
C GLU A 126 -13.09 -7.67 12.90
N ARG A 127 -13.29 -6.44 13.40
CA ARG A 127 -14.46 -5.63 13.04
C ARG A 127 -14.53 -5.31 11.54
N HIS A 128 -13.39 -5.00 10.91
CA HIS A 128 -13.36 -4.74 9.47
C HIS A 128 -13.60 -6.05 8.70
N GLU A 129 -13.06 -7.16 9.19
CA GLU A 129 -13.33 -8.48 8.63
C GLU A 129 -14.82 -8.83 8.69
N GLU A 130 -15.46 -8.69 9.84
CA GLU A 130 -16.90 -8.91 10.02
C GLU A 130 -17.74 -8.10 9.03
N LEU A 131 -17.41 -6.81 8.85
CA LEU A 131 -18.07 -5.94 7.89
C LEU A 131 -17.90 -6.47 6.45
N VAL A 132 -16.67 -6.82 6.06
CA VAL A 132 -16.37 -7.38 4.74
C VAL A 132 -17.10 -8.71 4.51
N GLN A 133 -17.15 -9.60 5.51
CA GLN A 133 -17.90 -10.85 5.42
C GLN A 133 -19.41 -10.61 5.30
N SER A 134 -19.95 -9.54 5.90
CA SER A 134 -21.38 -9.22 5.81
C SER A 134 -21.84 -8.79 4.42
N VAL A 135 -20.91 -8.37 3.55
CA VAL A 135 -21.19 -7.94 2.16
C VAL A 135 -20.71 -8.95 1.12
N ARG A 136 -20.17 -10.09 1.57
CA ARG A 136 -19.69 -11.17 0.72
C ARG A 136 -20.89 -12.04 0.33
N GLU A 137 -21.24 -12.02 -0.95
CA GLU A 137 -22.25 -12.93 -1.54
C GLU A 137 -21.79 -14.38 -1.56
#